data_AF-A0A815RSG5-F1
#
_entry.id   AF-A0A815RSG5-F1
#
_cell.length_a   1.000
_cell.length_b   1.000
_cell.length_c   1.000
_cell.angle_alpha   90.00
_cell.angle_beta   90.00
_cell.angle_gamma   90.00
#
_symmetry.space_group_name_H-M   'P 1'
#
loop_
_entity.id
_entity.type
_entity.pdbx_description
1 polymer ?
#
loop_
_entity_poly.entity_id
_entity_poly.type
_entity_poly.pdbx_seq_one_letter_code
_entity_poly.pdbx_strand_id
1 'polypeptide(L)'
;MLPCTIKSATNHISNCPNRQWIEESLQKAHVPGAAIVVLNATDVVYELAVGYQSLSPQQPMNVNKSIFPLASIAKTFIATAVMQLVEEELVDLDTDVNVAYPAGLLRMSAGTLSIYLRMFLNNGLPVLRPQSIAAMRTIVGGGVIPSYDPQWSNKSMELPPSQGFGLSWYWETMKDGRRYIGHSVNMNFIPPNTKLIAEALGDISQLPRDMQMAVTNKLHESFQPVPIPNHGDWLRYHEEKGQTLKAFEQTTSKAVPHSTFNTIYIQPVGSFNHPRAAPLNVIIQFARIFFAGCEVELLPTIDFSKDMKYRENHGIKQYRTDDFYNYLSQTRYFRDTSRELLCVAVTMTDIYPDESWNFVYGEARVKDGLGVYSFARLDPLFSESSQILLSVPLTKEERIVMLRHCIKILLHELGHLFGLNHCIYFICLMNGANNQIEMDRQTLYLCPVCLRKLYSTLYFDVRHMYENFVYLCEIYGLEEERLWYRKRLNCI
;
A
#
# COMPACT_ATOMS: atom_id res chain seq x y z
N MET A 1 -32.53 18.22 45.51
CA MET A 1 -33.06 17.31 44.47
C MET A 1 -33.85 18.14 43.48
N LEU A 2 -33.31 18.39 42.29
CA LEU A 2 -34.05 18.99 41.18
C LEU A 2 -34.68 17.84 40.37
N PRO A 3 -35.91 18.00 39.84
CA PRO A 3 -36.61 16.92 39.17
C PRO A 3 -35.94 16.60 37.83
N CYS A 4 -35.66 15.32 37.64
CA CYS A 4 -35.35 14.75 36.33
C CYS A 4 -36.60 14.94 35.45
N THR A 5 -36.53 15.69 34.36
CA THR A 5 -37.63 15.70 33.37
C THR A 5 -37.59 14.39 32.58
N ILE A 6 -38.17 13.36 33.17
CA ILE A 6 -38.54 12.12 32.49
C ILE A 6 -39.69 12.47 31.53
N LYS A 7 -39.50 12.23 30.23
CA LYS A 7 -40.53 12.56 29.22
C LYS A 7 -41.51 11.42 28.91
N SER A 8 -41.37 10.22 29.48
CA SER A 8 -42.35 9.14 29.28
C SER A 8 -43.29 8.95 30.48
N ALA A 9 -44.57 8.73 30.19
CA ALA A 9 -45.64 8.48 31.15
C ALA A 9 -45.63 7.04 31.72
N THR A 10 -44.49 6.34 31.64
CA THR A 10 -44.35 4.95 32.08
C THR A 10 -43.34 4.86 33.23
N ASN A 11 -43.84 4.37 34.35
CA ASN A 11 -43.21 4.37 35.67
C ASN A 11 -41.83 3.68 35.74
N HIS A 12 -40.96 4.28 36.57
CA HIS A 12 -39.79 3.73 37.26
C HIS A 12 -38.51 3.42 36.46
N ILE A 13 -37.69 4.45 36.22
CA ILE A 13 -36.21 4.30 36.24
C ILE A 13 -35.73 4.85 37.59
N SER A 14 -35.54 3.98 38.58
CA SER A 14 -35.13 4.34 39.95
C SER A 14 -33.66 4.78 40.08
N ASN A 15 -32.84 4.64 39.03
CA ASN A 15 -31.41 4.97 39.03
C ASN A 15 -31.02 5.83 37.82
N CYS A 16 -31.63 7.01 37.67
CA CYS A 16 -31.11 7.99 36.71
C CYS A 16 -29.69 8.45 37.13
N PRO A 17 -28.76 8.63 36.18
CA PRO A 17 -27.42 9.11 36.50
C PRO A 17 -27.46 10.41 37.31
N ASN A 18 -26.82 10.42 38.48
CA ASN A 18 -26.77 11.60 39.34
C ASN A 18 -25.95 12.70 38.63
N ARG A 19 -26.58 13.84 38.35
CA ARG A 19 -25.92 15.01 37.72
C ARG A 19 -24.63 15.41 38.43
N GLN A 20 -24.65 15.44 39.77
CA GLN A 20 -23.48 15.81 40.55
C GLN A 20 -22.31 14.83 40.32
N TRP A 21 -22.60 13.53 40.34
CA TRP A 21 -21.60 12.51 40.05
C TRP A 21 -21.05 12.62 38.62
N ILE A 22 -21.90 12.97 37.64
CA ILE A 22 -21.47 13.19 36.25
C ILE A 22 -20.55 14.41 36.17
N GLU A 23 -20.94 15.54 36.76
CA GLU A 23 -20.12 16.76 36.76
C GLU A 23 -18.77 16.54 37.46
N GLU A 24 -18.76 15.85 38.60
CA GLU A 24 -17.54 15.45 39.31
C GLU A 24 -16.66 14.52 38.45
N SER A 25 -17.26 13.56 37.75
CA SER A 25 -16.55 12.63 36.87
C SER A 25 -15.93 13.33 35.65
N LEU A 26 -16.67 14.25 35.02
CA LEU A 26 -16.18 15.06 33.91
C LEU A 26 -15.05 15.98 34.35
N GLN A 27 -15.19 16.61 35.53
CA GLN A 27 -14.15 17.45 36.10
C GLN A 27 -12.88 16.66 36.38
N LYS A 28 -13.00 15.47 36.98
CA LYS A 28 -11.87 14.56 37.24
C LYS A 28 -11.20 14.07 35.95
N ALA A 29 -11.96 13.88 34.88
CA ALA A 29 -11.46 13.47 33.57
C ALA A 29 -11.01 14.66 32.69
N HIS A 30 -11.06 15.90 33.20
CA HIS A 30 -10.79 17.13 32.46
C HIS A 30 -11.59 17.24 31.14
N VAL A 31 -12.83 16.77 31.15
CA VAL A 31 -13.76 16.87 30.02
C VAL A 31 -14.59 18.16 30.14
N PRO A 32 -14.53 19.09 29.18
CA PRO A 32 -15.18 20.41 29.29
C PRO A 32 -16.71 20.41 29.41
N GLY A 33 -17.37 19.37 28.89
CA GLY A 33 -18.82 19.22 28.95
C GLY A 33 -19.30 17.95 28.27
N ALA A 34 -20.55 17.57 28.53
CA ALA A 34 -21.20 16.40 27.93
C ALA A 34 -22.70 16.63 27.73
N ALA A 35 -23.25 16.05 26.67
CA ALA A 35 -24.68 15.84 26.50
C ALA A 35 -24.98 14.35 26.60
N ILE A 36 -25.95 13.98 27.42
CA ILE A 36 -26.35 12.61 27.72
C ILE A 36 -27.82 12.48 27.38
N VAL A 37 -28.14 11.51 26.53
CA VAL A 37 -29.51 11.16 26.17
C VAL A 37 -29.68 9.67 26.33
N VAL A 38 -30.75 9.24 27.01
CA VAL A 38 -31.15 7.84 27.09
C VAL A 38 -32.51 7.72 26.43
N LEU A 39 -32.64 6.74 25.55
CA LEU A 39 -33.82 6.49 24.72
C LEU A 39 -34.34 5.08 25.00
N ASN A 40 -35.64 4.87 24.85
CA ASN A 40 -36.23 3.54 24.63
C ASN A 40 -36.80 3.48 23.19
N ALA A 41 -37.55 2.43 22.85
CA ALA A 41 -38.08 2.22 21.51
C ALA A 41 -39.01 3.35 21.00
N THR A 42 -39.65 4.11 21.89
CA THR A 42 -40.66 5.12 21.53
C THR A 42 -40.34 6.52 22.03
N ASP A 43 -39.56 6.64 23.11
CA ASP A 43 -39.44 7.86 23.88
C ASP A 43 -38.01 8.14 24.34
N VAL A 44 -37.71 9.43 24.51
CA VAL A 44 -36.55 9.89 25.27
C VAL A 44 -36.84 9.75 26.76
N VAL A 45 -36.11 8.87 27.45
CA VAL A 45 -36.33 8.61 28.88
C VAL A 45 -35.47 9.48 29.79
N TYR A 46 -34.36 10.04 29.29
CA TYR A 46 -33.47 10.94 30.05
C TYR A 46 -32.68 11.88 29.12
N GLU A 47 -32.52 13.13 29.53
CA GLU A 47 -31.69 14.14 28.86
C GLU A 47 -30.93 14.97 29.90
N LEU A 48 -29.62 15.16 29.70
CA LEU A 48 -28.80 16.05 30.52
C LEU A 48 -27.71 16.69 29.68
N ALA A 49 -27.53 18.01 29.79
CA ALA A 49 -26.36 18.71 29.29
C ALA A 49 -25.63 19.38 30.44
N VAL A 50 -24.31 19.18 30.50
CA VAL A 50 -23.43 19.72 31.53
C VAL A 50 -22.16 20.29 30.89
N GLY A 51 -21.62 21.36 31.47
CA GLY A 51 -20.40 22.01 30.97
C GLY A 51 -20.58 22.76 29.66
N TYR A 52 -19.50 22.82 28.87
CA TYR A 52 -19.39 23.68 27.69
C TYR A 52 -19.01 22.88 26.44
N GLN A 53 -19.63 23.21 25.30
CA GLN A 53 -19.28 22.66 23.99
C GLN A 53 -18.06 23.35 23.37
N SER A 54 -17.79 24.59 23.78
CA SER A 54 -16.59 25.35 23.43
C SER A 54 -16.14 26.15 24.63
N LEU A 55 -14.83 26.22 24.87
CA LEU A 55 -14.23 27.05 25.93
C LEU A 55 -13.84 28.45 25.42
N SER A 56 -13.74 28.64 24.11
CA SER A 56 -13.42 29.95 23.50
C SER A 56 -13.97 30.05 22.06
N PRO A 57 -15.00 30.89 21.81
CA PRO A 57 -15.82 31.56 22.82
C PRO A 57 -16.55 30.53 23.67
N GLN A 58 -16.73 30.84 24.95
CA GLN A 58 -17.39 29.93 25.89
C GLN A 58 -18.86 29.73 25.46
N GLN A 59 -19.23 28.49 25.15
CA GLN A 59 -20.58 28.13 24.73
C GLN A 59 -21.11 26.97 25.56
N PRO A 60 -22.27 27.11 26.22
CA PRO A 60 -22.82 26.06 27.07
C PRO A 60 -23.27 24.85 26.24
N MET A 61 -23.16 23.67 26.85
CA MET A 61 -23.67 22.44 26.27
C MET A 61 -25.21 22.46 26.23
N ASN A 62 -25.80 21.94 25.15
CA ASN A 62 -27.25 21.85 24.96
C ASN A 62 -27.62 20.56 24.23
N VAL A 63 -28.46 19.73 24.84
CA VAL A 63 -28.84 18.41 24.29
C VAL A 63 -29.38 18.48 22.86
N ASN A 64 -30.12 19.54 22.52
CA ASN A 64 -30.78 19.68 21.22
C ASN A 64 -29.98 20.47 20.18
N LYS A 65 -28.96 21.22 20.61
CA LYS A 65 -28.24 22.17 19.74
C LYS A 65 -26.74 21.89 19.64
N SER A 66 -26.16 21.19 20.62
CA SER A 66 -24.75 20.86 20.61
C SER A 66 -24.46 19.75 19.63
N ILE A 67 -23.51 20.00 18.72
CA ILE A 67 -23.11 19.07 17.67
C ILE A 67 -21.83 18.38 18.11
N PHE A 68 -21.88 17.05 18.19
CA PHE A 68 -20.71 16.22 18.44
C PHE A 68 -20.32 15.44 17.18
N PRO A 69 -19.03 15.37 16.83
CA PRO A 69 -18.58 14.43 15.82
C PRO A 69 -18.78 13.00 16.33
N LEU A 70 -19.55 12.18 15.60
CA LEU A 70 -19.83 10.78 15.98
C LEU A 70 -18.59 9.88 15.96
N ALA A 71 -17.52 10.29 15.27
CA ALA A 71 -16.24 9.58 15.21
C ALA A 71 -16.43 8.06 15.02
N SER A 72 -15.70 7.22 15.77
CA SER A 72 -15.82 5.76 15.65
C SER A 72 -17.12 5.17 16.21
N ILE A 73 -17.94 5.94 16.92
CA ILE A 73 -19.29 5.52 17.33
C ILE A 73 -20.21 5.37 16.11
N ALA A 74 -19.95 6.10 15.01
CA ALA A 74 -20.73 5.97 13.78
C ALA A 74 -20.77 4.52 13.24
N LYS A 75 -19.71 3.73 13.49
CA LYS A 75 -19.62 2.35 12.98
C LYS A 75 -20.65 1.42 13.61
N THR A 76 -21.03 1.62 14.87
CA THR A 76 -22.04 0.76 15.53
C THR A 76 -23.44 1.05 14.98
N PHE A 77 -23.79 2.33 14.79
CA PHE A 77 -25.08 2.71 14.21
C PHE A 77 -25.24 2.20 12.78
N ILE A 78 -24.22 2.38 11.95
CA ILE A 78 -24.24 1.89 10.56
C ILE A 78 -24.31 0.36 10.53
N ALA A 79 -23.56 -0.31 11.40
CA ALA A 79 -23.59 -1.77 11.49
C ALA A 79 -24.99 -2.30 11.83
N THR A 80 -25.64 -1.73 12.86
CA THR A 80 -26.99 -2.14 13.25
C THR A 80 -28.01 -1.90 12.14
N ALA A 81 -27.98 -0.72 11.50
CA ALA A 81 -28.91 -0.40 10.41
C ALA A 81 -28.74 -1.34 9.21
N VAL A 82 -27.50 -1.67 8.83
CA VAL A 82 -27.23 -2.63 7.75
C VAL A 82 -27.76 -4.01 8.10
N MET A 83 -27.57 -4.47 9.34
CA MET A 83 -28.07 -5.79 9.76
C MET A 83 -29.60 -5.86 9.77
N GLN A 84 -30.31 -4.77 10.11
CA GLN A 84 -31.78 -4.73 9.99
C GLN A 84 -32.23 -4.87 8.54
N LEU A 85 -31.53 -4.24 7.59
CA LEU A 85 -31.82 -4.41 6.16
C LEU A 85 -31.50 -5.82 5.65
N VAL A 86 -30.54 -6.51 6.26
CA VAL A 86 -30.26 -7.93 5.97
C VAL A 86 -31.39 -8.82 6.48
N GLU A 87 -31.90 -8.57 7.68
CA GLU A 87 -33.05 -9.31 8.24
C GLU A 87 -34.32 -9.11 7.40
N GLU A 88 -34.50 -7.94 6.79
CA GLU A 88 -35.59 -7.65 5.86
C GLU A 88 -35.35 -8.19 4.44
N GLU A 89 -34.27 -8.94 4.21
CA GLU A 89 -33.83 -9.48 2.91
C GLU A 89 -33.60 -8.39 1.83
N LEU A 90 -33.44 -7.14 2.24
CA LEU A 90 -33.18 -5.99 1.36
C LEU A 90 -31.70 -5.81 1.02
N VAL A 91 -30.81 -6.37 1.85
CA VAL A 91 -29.35 -6.33 1.67
C VAL A 91 -28.79 -7.72 1.90
N ASP A 92 -27.98 -8.20 0.96
CA ASP A 92 -27.18 -9.42 1.12
C ASP A 92 -25.72 -9.04 1.40
N LEU A 93 -25.17 -9.56 2.50
CA LEU A 93 -23.78 -9.29 2.92
C LEU A 93 -22.73 -9.96 2.04
N ASP A 94 -23.12 -10.96 1.25
CA ASP A 94 -22.25 -11.68 0.33
C ASP A 94 -22.29 -11.09 -1.09
N THR A 95 -23.26 -10.19 -1.35
CA THR A 95 -23.30 -9.40 -2.59
C THR A 95 -22.20 -8.35 -2.60
N ASP A 96 -21.38 -8.36 -3.66
CA ASP A 96 -20.36 -7.33 -3.86
C ASP A 96 -21.03 -5.95 -3.95
N VAL A 97 -20.72 -5.09 -2.99
CA VAL A 97 -21.28 -3.73 -2.90
C VAL A 97 -20.99 -2.89 -4.15
N ASN A 98 -19.94 -3.21 -4.90
CA ASN A 98 -19.61 -2.53 -6.17
C ASN A 98 -20.58 -2.89 -7.31
N VAL A 99 -21.35 -3.98 -7.16
CA VAL A 99 -22.40 -4.40 -8.10
C VAL A 99 -23.71 -3.66 -7.81
N ALA A 100 -24.01 -3.40 -6.52
CA ALA A 100 -25.22 -2.70 -6.08
C ALA A 100 -25.06 -1.17 -6.05
N TYR A 101 -23.85 -0.66 -5.81
CA TYR A 101 -23.51 0.76 -5.76
C TYR A 101 -22.29 1.02 -6.65
N PRO A 102 -22.41 1.81 -7.72
CA PRO A 102 -21.27 2.16 -8.57
C PRO A 102 -20.14 2.74 -7.72
N ALA A 103 -18.97 2.11 -7.80
CA ALA A 103 -17.81 2.34 -6.96
C ALA A 103 -17.46 3.84 -6.82
N GLY A 104 -17.28 4.28 -5.57
CA GLY A 104 -16.78 5.62 -5.26
C GLY A 104 -16.99 6.14 -3.84
N LEU A 105 -17.82 5.49 -3.00
CA LEU A 105 -18.30 6.13 -1.76
C LEU A 105 -18.15 5.33 -0.46
N LEU A 106 -17.60 4.10 -0.48
CA LEU A 106 -17.31 3.35 0.75
C LEU A 106 -15.81 3.08 0.90
N ARG A 107 -15.22 3.57 2.00
CA ARG A 107 -13.80 3.37 2.37
C ARG A 107 -13.55 2.07 3.16
N MET A 108 -14.54 1.18 3.25
CA MET A 108 -14.37 -0.20 3.73
C MET A 108 -14.81 -1.14 2.63
N SER A 109 -13.96 -2.11 2.27
CA SER A 109 -14.36 -3.16 1.33
C SER A 109 -15.48 -4.01 1.94
N ALA A 110 -16.32 -4.61 1.10
CA ALA A 110 -17.40 -5.49 1.54
C ALA A 110 -16.88 -6.63 2.45
N GLY A 111 -15.70 -7.17 2.16
CA GLY A 111 -15.04 -8.15 3.02
C GLY A 111 -14.66 -7.60 4.39
N THR A 112 -14.10 -6.39 4.47
CA THR A 112 -13.75 -5.76 5.76
C THR A 112 -14.99 -5.39 6.57
N LEU A 113 -16.05 -4.93 5.92
CA LEU A 113 -17.34 -4.66 6.57
C LEU A 113 -18.00 -5.95 7.04
N SER A 114 -18.03 -7.01 6.21
CA SER A 114 -18.57 -8.32 6.57
C SER A 114 -17.80 -8.96 7.72
N ILE A 115 -16.46 -8.89 7.73
CA ILE A 115 -15.62 -9.35 8.86
C ILE A 115 -15.95 -8.54 10.12
N TYR A 116 -16.02 -7.21 10.02
CA TYR A 116 -16.36 -6.33 11.14
C TYR A 116 -17.76 -6.62 11.72
N LEU A 117 -18.75 -6.89 10.87
CA LEU A 117 -20.12 -7.22 11.28
C LEU A 117 -20.20 -8.64 11.88
N ARG A 118 -19.54 -9.63 11.28
CA ARG A 118 -19.47 -11.02 11.78
C ARG A 118 -18.76 -11.11 13.14
N MET A 119 -17.87 -10.18 13.47
CA MET A 119 -17.24 -10.07 14.79
C MET A 119 -18.24 -9.75 15.92
N PHE A 120 -19.39 -9.14 15.62
CA PHE A 120 -20.47 -8.90 16.60
C PHE A 120 -21.44 -10.08 16.73
N LEU A 121 -21.50 -10.96 15.73
CA LEU A 121 -22.53 -12.01 15.63
C LEU A 121 -22.17 -13.33 16.34
N ASN A 122 -20.90 -13.57 16.67
CA ASN A 122 -20.51 -14.81 17.37
C ASN A 122 -20.68 -14.71 18.90
N ASN A 123 -21.88 -15.11 19.35
CA ASN A 123 -22.28 -15.44 20.74
C ASN A 123 -22.52 -14.28 21.72
N GLY A 124 -23.01 -13.13 21.26
CA GLY A 124 -23.85 -12.24 22.09
C GLY A 124 -23.25 -11.72 23.41
N LEU A 125 -21.93 -11.75 23.59
CA LEU A 125 -21.25 -11.21 24.78
C LEU A 125 -20.21 -10.17 24.35
N PRO A 126 -20.25 -8.95 24.91
CA PRO A 126 -19.33 -7.87 24.56
C PRO A 126 -17.99 -8.10 25.27
N VAL A 127 -17.23 -9.09 24.83
CA VAL A 127 -15.85 -9.30 25.30
C VAL A 127 -14.93 -9.32 24.09
N LEU A 128 -14.19 -8.21 23.93
CA LEU A 128 -13.13 -8.08 22.94
C LEU A 128 -12.04 -9.12 23.24
N ARG A 129 -11.90 -10.14 22.38
CA ARG A 129 -10.80 -11.11 22.48
C ARG A 129 -9.47 -10.42 22.10
N PRO A 130 -8.32 -10.84 22.65
CA PRO A 130 -7.01 -10.26 22.31
C PRO A 130 -6.71 -10.22 20.80
N GLN A 131 -7.18 -11.22 20.06
CA GLN A 131 -7.07 -11.31 18.60
C GLN A 131 -7.91 -10.23 17.88
N SER A 132 -9.09 -9.91 18.41
CA SER A 132 -9.96 -8.83 17.92
C SER A 132 -9.36 -7.44 18.18
N ILE A 133 -8.63 -7.28 19.29
CA ILE A 133 -7.86 -6.06 19.60
C ILE A 133 -6.67 -5.91 18.64
N ALA A 134 -5.99 -6.99 18.29
CA ALA A 134 -4.92 -6.97 17.30
C ALA A 134 -5.44 -6.56 15.91
N ALA A 135 -6.55 -7.16 15.45
CA ALA A 135 -7.19 -6.79 14.19
C ALA A 135 -7.69 -5.32 14.19
N MET A 136 -8.22 -4.83 15.32
CA MET A 136 -8.58 -3.41 15.47
C MET A 136 -7.36 -2.49 15.43
N ARG A 137 -6.22 -2.87 16.02
CA ARG A 137 -4.98 -2.08 15.93
C ARG A 137 -4.45 -1.98 14.49
N THR A 138 -4.69 -3.01 13.67
CA THR A 138 -4.37 -3.03 12.25
C THR A 138 -5.31 -2.13 11.44
N ILE A 139 -6.61 -2.13 11.74
CA ILE A 139 -7.62 -1.30 11.05
C ILE A 139 -7.50 0.19 11.44
N VAL A 140 -7.15 0.47 12.70
CA VAL A 140 -7.11 1.84 13.26
C VAL A 140 -5.69 2.44 13.23
N GLY A 141 -4.68 1.68 12.79
CA GLY A 141 -3.31 2.16 12.58
C GLY A 141 -2.65 2.65 13.87
N GLY A 142 -2.38 1.74 14.82
CA GLY A 142 -1.39 1.98 15.89
C GLY A 142 -1.54 3.25 16.74
N GLY A 143 -2.74 3.84 16.82
CA GLY A 143 -2.99 5.05 17.59
C GLY A 143 -2.71 4.83 19.07
N VAL A 144 -1.55 5.28 19.53
CA VAL A 144 -1.35 5.75 20.89
C VAL A 144 -2.51 6.71 21.16
N ILE A 145 -3.39 6.39 22.13
CA ILE A 145 -4.23 7.41 22.76
C ILE A 145 -3.22 8.45 23.24
N PRO A 146 -3.22 9.70 22.76
CA PRO A 146 -2.25 10.68 23.22
C PRO A 146 -2.34 10.70 24.74
N SER A 147 -1.23 10.39 25.41
CA SER A 147 -1.06 10.73 26.80
C SER A 147 -1.43 12.20 26.93
N TYR A 148 -2.50 12.47 27.67
CA TYR A 148 -2.93 13.81 27.99
C TYR A 148 -1.73 14.54 28.62
N ASP A 149 -1.09 15.43 27.87
CA ASP A 149 -0.07 16.32 28.39
C ASP A 149 -0.80 17.49 29.08
N PRO A 150 -0.75 17.62 30.41
CA PRO A 150 -1.49 18.64 31.14
C PRO A 150 -1.11 20.08 30.74
N GLN A 151 0.02 20.28 30.05
CA GLN A 151 0.48 21.59 29.61
C GLN A 151 -0.32 22.15 28.42
N TRP A 152 -1.15 21.36 27.75
CA TRP A 152 -1.96 21.78 26.60
C TRP A 152 -3.12 22.72 26.99
N SER A 153 -3.45 22.82 28.28
CA SER A 153 -4.50 23.72 28.79
C SER A 153 -4.12 25.20 28.79
N ASN A 154 -2.83 25.54 28.72
CA ASN A 154 -2.34 26.90 29.01
C ASN A 154 -1.66 27.64 27.84
N LYS A 155 -1.67 27.10 26.62
CA LYS A 155 -1.26 27.86 25.42
C LYS A 155 -2.46 28.13 24.54
N SER A 156 -2.72 29.41 24.30
CA SER A 156 -3.60 29.88 23.23
C SER A 156 -3.18 29.23 21.91
N MET A 157 -4.00 28.31 21.40
CA MET A 157 -3.86 27.79 20.04
C MET A 157 -4.21 28.91 19.05
N GLU A 158 -3.26 29.78 18.74
CA GLU A 158 -3.11 30.17 17.34
C GLU A 158 -2.47 28.96 16.65
N LEU A 159 -3.31 28.20 15.93
CA LEU A 159 -2.85 27.10 15.09
C LEU A 159 -1.87 27.68 14.04
N PRO A 160 -0.59 27.28 14.01
CA PRO A 160 0.25 27.62 12.88
C PRO A 160 -0.35 27.00 11.62
N PRO A 161 -0.36 27.67 10.45
CA PRO A 161 -1.08 27.20 9.26
C PRO A 161 -0.60 25.89 8.61
N SER A 162 0.25 25.05 9.22
CA SER A 162 0.92 23.99 8.47
C SER A 162 1.34 22.72 9.22
N GLN A 163 0.86 22.46 10.44
CA GLN A 163 1.11 21.15 11.08
C GLN A 163 -0.17 20.61 11.74
N GLY A 164 -1.13 20.20 10.91
CA GLY A 164 -2.40 19.64 11.34
C GLY A 164 -2.37 18.13 11.53
N PHE A 165 -2.14 17.67 12.76
CA PHE A 165 -2.63 16.37 13.20
C PHE A 165 -4.09 16.53 13.66
N GLY A 166 -5.03 16.44 12.71
CA GLY A 166 -6.46 16.53 12.98
C GLY A 166 -7.29 16.15 11.74
N LEU A 167 -8.36 15.38 11.93
CA LEU A 167 -9.34 15.08 10.88
C LEU A 167 -10.13 16.36 10.58
N SER A 168 -9.79 17.07 9.50
CA SER A 168 -10.61 18.19 9.01
C SER A 168 -11.78 17.64 8.19
N TRP A 169 -12.96 18.25 8.30
CA TRP A 169 -14.14 17.84 7.55
C TRP A 169 -14.55 18.96 6.59
N TYR A 170 -14.99 18.60 5.38
CA TYR A 170 -15.54 19.57 4.43
C TYR A 170 -16.85 19.07 3.83
N TRP A 171 -17.69 20.01 3.40
CA TRP A 171 -18.95 19.71 2.73
C TRP A 171 -18.77 19.93 1.23
N GLU A 172 -19.11 18.93 0.42
CA GLU A 172 -19.13 19.07 -1.04
C GLU A 172 -20.54 18.80 -1.56
N THR A 173 -20.99 19.63 -2.49
CA THR A 173 -22.34 19.57 -3.05
C THR A 173 -22.22 19.09 -4.49
N MET A 174 -22.76 17.91 -4.75
CA MET A 174 -22.78 17.29 -6.06
C MET A 174 -23.69 18.07 -7.02
N LYS A 175 -23.50 17.84 -8.33
CA LYS A 175 -24.29 18.50 -9.39
C LYS A 175 -25.79 18.23 -9.30
N ASP A 176 -26.18 17.15 -8.61
CA ASP A 176 -27.58 16.77 -8.34
C ASP A 176 -28.12 17.34 -7.02
N GLY A 177 -27.36 18.23 -6.36
CA GLY A 177 -27.76 18.90 -5.11
C GLY A 177 -27.50 18.09 -3.85
N ARG A 178 -27.01 16.85 -3.94
CA ARG A 178 -26.66 16.05 -2.75
C ARG A 178 -25.41 16.62 -2.08
N ARG A 179 -25.47 16.81 -0.76
CA ARG A 179 -24.33 17.28 0.06
C ARG A 179 -23.71 16.11 0.80
N TYR A 180 -22.40 15.95 0.75
CA TYR A 180 -21.68 14.94 1.54
C TYR A 180 -20.58 15.57 2.39
N ILE A 181 -20.22 14.83 3.45
CA ILE A 181 -19.15 15.18 4.38
C ILE A 181 -17.90 14.38 4.01
N GLY A 182 -16.86 15.07 3.54
CA GLY A 182 -15.54 14.50 3.29
C GLY A 182 -14.59 14.68 4.48
N HIS A 183 -13.66 13.74 4.65
CA HIS A 183 -12.52 13.88 5.57
C HIS A 183 -11.27 14.31 4.79
N SER A 184 -10.75 15.49 5.12
CA SER A 184 -9.44 15.97 4.73
C SER A 184 -8.42 15.51 5.79
N VAL A 185 -7.67 14.46 5.46
CA VAL A 185 -6.36 14.22 6.07
C VAL A 185 -5.35 14.78 5.08
N ASN A 186 -4.56 15.77 5.50
CA ASN A 186 -3.59 16.51 4.67
C ASN A 186 -3.10 15.66 3.49
N MET A 187 -3.58 15.96 2.29
CA MET A 187 -3.28 15.19 1.08
C MET A 187 -2.01 15.78 0.49
N ASN A 188 -0.85 15.26 0.90
CA ASN A 188 0.42 15.71 0.34
C ASN A 188 0.62 15.24 -1.11
N PHE A 189 -0.01 14.13 -1.51
CA PHE A 189 0.06 13.63 -2.88
C PHE A 189 -1.16 14.08 -3.70
N ILE A 190 -0.88 14.75 -4.82
CA ILE A 190 -1.88 15.14 -5.82
C ILE A 190 -1.69 14.22 -7.03
N PRO A 191 -2.71 13.46 -7.45
CA PRO A 191 -2.63 12.65 -8.64
C PRO A 191 -2.17 13.47 -9.86
N PRO A 192 -1.29 12.87 -10.69
CA PRO A 192 -0.70 13.54 -11.83
C PRO A 192 -1.78 13.89 -12.86
N ASN A 193 -1.81 15.15 -13.29
CA ASN A 193 -2.69 15.57 -14.38
C ASN A 193 -2.02 15.36 -15.76
N THR A 194 -2.81 15.48 -16.83
CA THR A 194 -2.33 15.26 -18.21
C THR A 194 -1.17 16.18 -18.59
N LYS A 195 -1.11 17.41 -18.07
CA LYS A 195 -0.02 18.36 -18.33
C LYS A 195 1.29 17.87 -17.72
N LEU A 196 1.27 17.47 -16.44
CA LEU A 196 2.43 16.93 -15.73
C LEU A 196 2.95 15.65 -16.41
N ILE A 197 2.04 14.79 -16.87
CA ILE A 197 2.39 13.56 -17.60
C ILE A 197 3.07 13.89 -18.93
N ALA A 198 2.53 14.83 -19.69
CA ALA A 198 3.12 15.26 -20.96
C ALA A 198 4.52 15.88 -20.75
N GLU A 199 4.68 16.72 -19.72
CA GLU A 199 5.99 17.27 -19.33
C GLU A 199 6.98 16.18 -18.92
N ALA A 200 6.52 15.13 -18.22
CA ALA A 200 7.35 14.01 -17.81
C ALA A 200 7.77 13.11 -18.98
N LEU A 201 6.89 12.92 -19.98
CA LEU A 201 7.19 12.18 -21.21
C LEU A 201 8.25 12.88 -22.07
N GLY A 202 8.24 14.22 -22.09
CA GLY A 202 9.13 15.02 -22.93
C GLY A 202 8.74 14.98 -24.41
N ASP A 203 9.66 15.41 -25.28
CA ASP A 203 9.42 15.40 -26.72
C ASP A 203 9.44 13.98 -27.30
N ILE A 204 8.42 13.69 -28.10
CA ILE A 204 8.18 12.42 -28.77
C ILE A 204 8.33 12.51 -30.29
N SER A 205 8.50 13.71 -30.86
CA SER A 205 8.51 13.94 -32.31
C SER A 205 9.59 13.14 -33.05
N GLN A 206 10.71 12.88 -32.37
CA GLN A 206 11.87 12.17 -32.91
C GLN A 206 11.87 10.65 -32.63
N LEU A 207 10.84 10.13 -31.96
CA LEU A 207 10.75 8.69 -31.69
C LEU A 207 10.38 7.91 -32.97
N PRO A 208 10.81 6.65 -33.12
CA PRO A 208 10.24 5.76 -34.12
C PRO A 208 8.72 5.64 -33.96
N ARG A 209 8.00 5.42 -35.07
CA ARG A 209 6.52 5.39 -35.10
C ARG A 209 5.93 4.44 -34.05
N ASP A 210 6.46 3.22 -33.96
CA ASP A 210 5.98 2.22 -33.02
C ASP A 210 6.17 2.68 -31.56
N MET A 211 7.30 3.35 -31.26
CA MET A 211 7.55 3.92 -29.94
C MET A 211 6.67 5.14 -29.66
N GLN A 212 6.41 6.01 -30.64
CA GLN A 212 5.42 7.09 -30.51
C GLN A 212 4.03 6.53 -30.15
N MET A 213 3.59 5.50 -30.87
CA MET A 213 2.31 4.84 -30.65
C MET A 213 2.27 4.13 -29.29
N ALA A 214 3.37 3.51 -28.87
CA ALA A 214 3.49 2.86 -27.57
C ALA A 214 3.28 3.82 -26.39
N VAL A 215 3.71 5.09 -26.51
CA VAL A 215 3.63 6.08 -25.42
C VAL A 215 2.48 7.09 -25.56
N THR A 216 1.76 7.14 -26.69
CA THR A 216 0.66 8.11 -26.89
C THR A 216 -0.68 7.48 -27.23
N ASN A 217 -0.70 6.36 -27.96
CA ASN A 217 -1.95 5.84 -28.51
C ASN A 217 -2.80 5.22 -27.40
N LYS A 218 -4.05 5.68 -27.27
CA LYS A 218 -5.02 5.24 -26.25
C LYS A 218 -4.45 5.30 -24.83
N LEU A 219 -3.71 6.37 -24.54
CA LEU A 219 -2.98 6.53 -23.29
C LEU A 219 -3.85 6.29 -22.06
N HIS A 220 -4.95 7.04 -21.93
CA HIS A 220 -5.83 7.00 -20.77
C HIS A 220 -6.76 5.77 -20.74
N GLU A 221 -6.92 5.05 -21.86
CA GLU A 221 -7.63 3.76 -21.90
C GLU A 221 -6.74 2.59 -21.49
N SER A 222 -5.43 2.72 -21.70
CA SER A 222 -4.45 1.64 -21.52
C SER A 222 -3.65 1.75 -20.22
N PHE A 223 -3.52 2.97 -19.69
CA PHE A 223 -2.73 3.27 -18.50
C PHE A 223 -3.54 4.14 -17.54
N GLN A 224 -3.75 3.61 -16.34
CA GLN A 224 -4.45 4.33 -15.28
C GLN A 224 -3.47 5.23 -14.53
N PRO A 225 -3.76 6.52 -14.35
CA PRO A 225 -2.99 7.40 -13.47
C PRO A 225 -2.93 6.83 -12.05
N VAL A 226 -1.86 7.14 -11.29
CA VAL A 226 -1.79 6.75 -9.88
C VAL A 226 -2.98 7.39 -9.14
N PRO A 227 -3.82 6.61 -8.44
CA PRO A 227 -4.94 7.17 -7.69
C PRO A 227 -4.44 7.88 -6.43
N ILE A 228 -5.36 8.53 -5.71
CA ILE A 228 -5.07 9.04 -4.37
C ILE A 228 -4.67 7.84 -3.49
N PRO A 229 -3.52 7.88 -2.79
CA PRO A 229 -3.04 6.75 -2.00
C PRO A 229 -3.96 6.49 -0.80
N ASN A 230 -4.18 5.22 -0.50
CA ASN A 230 -4.94 4.77 0.67
C ASN A 230 -4.09 4.88 1.95
N HIS A 231 -4.71 4.59 3.09
CA HIS A 231 -3.96 4.40 4.32
C HIS A 231 -3.03 3.18 4.19
N GLY A 232 -1.78 3.30 4.63
CA GLY A 232 -0.76 2.26 4.48
C GLY A 232 0.02 2.28 3.16
N ASP A 233 -0.43 3.03 2.14
CA ASP A 233 0.23 3.09 0.82
C ASP A 233 1.52 3.93 0.85
N TRP A 234 2.50 3.63 0.00
CA TRP A 234 3.81 4.27 -0.06
C TRP A 234 3.71 5.79 -0.17
N LEU A 235 2.99 6.29 -1.18
CA LEU A 235 2.87 7.73 -1.46
C LEU A 235 2.08 8.51 -0.41
N ARG A 236 1.50 7.83 0.59
CA ARG A 236 0.85 8.48 1.74
C ARG A 236 1.89 8.95 2.77
N TYR A 237 2.99 8.23 2.93
CA TYR A 237 4.01 8.46 3.97
C TYR A 237 5.37 8.87 3.39
N HIS A 238 5.60 8.63 2.10
CA HIS A 238 6.83 8.96 1.39
C HIS A 238 6.56 10.02 0.33
N GLU A 239 7.22 11.18 0.45
CA GLU A 239 7.15 12.24 -0.54
C GLU A 239 8.08 11.91 -1.72
N GLU A 240 7.48 11.70 -2.89
CA GLU A 240 8.18 11.39 -4.13
C GLU A 240 8.00 12.54 -5.13
N LYS A 241 9.10 13.15 -5.57
CA LYS A 241 9.05 14.29 -6.52
C LYS A 241 8.68 13.87 -7.95
N GLY A 242 8.74 12.57 -8.24
CA GLY A 242 8.67 12.04 -9.59
C GLY A 242 9.96 12.27 -10.39
N GLN A 243 10.01 11.68 -11.58
CA GLN A 243 11.18 11.71 -12.44
C GLN A 243 10.75 11.81 -13.90
N THR A 244 10.97 13.00 -14.48
CA THR A 244 10.76 13.29 -15.91
C THR A 244 11.85 12.66 -16.77
N LEU A 245 11.63 12.56 -18.09
CA LEU A 245 12.66 12.13 -19.04
C LEU A 245 13.94 12.96 -18.91
N LYS A 246 13.80 14.29 -18.85
CA LYS A 246 14.95 15.21 -18.70
C LYS A 246 15.73 14.95 -17.40
N ALA A 247 15.04 14.72 -16.30
CA ALA A 247 15.69 14.40 -15.02
C ALA A 247 16.41 13.04 -15.09
N PHE A 248 15.79 12.05 -15.75
CA PHE A 248 16.39 10.73 -15.97
C PHE A 248 17.64 10.77 -16.87
N GLU A 249 17.62 11.57 -17.92
CA GLU A 249 18.78 11.78 -18.81
C GLU A 249 19.96 12.40 -18.06
N GLN A 250 19.69 13.26 -17.07
CA GLN A 250 20.68 13.90 -16.21
C GLN A 250 21.22 13.00 -15.09
N THR A 251 20.61 11.84 -14.84
CA THR A 251 21.10 10.87 -13.84
C THR A 251 22.42 10.25 -14.31
N THR A 252 23.52 10.55 -13.61
CA THR A 252 24.87 10.05 -13.94
C THR A 252 25.17 8.67 -13.38
N SER A 253 24.49 8.26 -12.32
CA SER A 253 24.75 6.99 -11.63
C SER A 253 24.01 5.80 -12.23
N LYS A 254 23.47 5.87 -13.45
CA LYS A 254 22.69 4.78 -14.04
C LYS A 254 23.56 3.82 -14.85
N ALA A 255 23.15 2.56 -14.90
CA ALA A 255 23.71 1.58 -15.82
C ALA A 255 23.41 1.97 -17.28
N VAL A 256 24.45 2.01 -18.10
CA VAL A 256 24.36 2.22 -19.55
C VAL A 256 25.18 1.14 -20.22
N PRO A 257 24.55 0.23 -21.00
CA PRO A 257 25.28 -0.83 -21.68
C PRO A 257 26.21 -0.25 -22.74
N HIS A 258 27.40 -0.83 -22.84
CA HIS A 258 28.38 -0.57 -23.90
C HIS A 258 28.62 -1.86 -24.71
N SER A 259 29.21 -1.76 -25.90
CA SER A 259 29.40 -2.90 -26.81
C SER A 259 30.14 -4.10 -26.21
N THR A 260 30.98 -3.87 -25.20
CA THR A 260 31.75 -4.89 -24.48
C THR A 260 31.24 -5.15 -23.07
N PHE A 261 30.51 -4.20 -22.49
CA PHE A 261 30.13 -4.15 -21.08
C PHE A 261 28.61 -4.00 -21.00
N ASN A 262 27.93 -5.14 -21.09
CA ASN A 262 26.48 -5.21 -21.26
C ASN A 262 25.84 -6.39 -20.51
N THR A 263 26.59 -7.10 -19.66
CA THR A 263 26.10 -8.33 -19.02
C THR A 263 25.61 -8.06 -17.60
N ILE A 264 24.36 -8.42 -17.33
CA ILE A 264 23.74 -8.42 -16.00
C ILE A 264 23.90 -9.83 -15.42
N TYR A 265 24.74 -9.97 -14.40
CA TYR A 265 24.91 -11.22 -13.68
C TYR A 265 23.88 -11.35 -12.56
N ILE A 266 23.17 -12.48 -12.55
CA ILE A 266 22.29 -12.87 -11.45
C ILE A 266 23.00 -13.97 -10.65
N GLN A 267 23.35 -13.68 -9.39
CA GLN A 267 24.03 -14.59 -8.47
C GLN A 267 23.02 -15.18 -7.47
N PRO A 268 22.61 -16.45 -7.60
CA PRO A 268 21.75 -17.08 -6.61
C PRO A 268 22.54 -17.39 -5.34
N VAL A 269 22.02 -16.98 -4.18
CA VAL A 269 22.65 -17.19 -2.87
C VAL A 269 21.70 -17.96 -1.95
N GLY A 270 22.16 -19.09 -1.45
CA GLY A 270 21.39 -20.02 -0.63
C GLY A 270 20.68 -21.10 -1.44
N SER A 271 19.65 -21.71 -0.86
CA SER A 271 18.97 -22.86 -1.48
C SER A 271 17.84 -22.43 -2.42
N PHE A 272 17.88 -22.93 -3.65
CA PHE A 272 16.80 -22.89 -4.63
C PHE A 272 16.28 -24.30 -4.99
N ASN A 273 16.69 -25.32 -4.23
CA ASN A 273 16.38 -26.73 -4.49
C ASN A 273 15.18 -27.20 -3.65
N HIS A 274 14.05 -26.48 -3.74
CA HIS A 274 12.81 -26.88 -3.08
C HIS A 274 11.56 -26.51 -3.92
N PRO A 275 10.41 -27.18 -3.72
CA PRO A 275 9.21 -26.98 -4.57
C PRO A 275 8.62 -25.57 -4.59
N ARG A 276 8.99 -24.73 -3.63
CA ARG A 276 8.55 -23.32 -3.50
C ARG A 276 9.60 -22.31 -3.95
N ALA A 277 10.75 -22.77 -4.46
CA ALA A 277 11.82 -21.89 -4.90
C ALA A 277 11.38 -21.10 -6.14
N ALA A 278 11.81 -19.85 -6.22
CA ALA A 278 11.58 -19.02 -7.38
C ALA A 278 12.21 -19.66 -8.63
N PRO A 279 11.47 -19.81 -9.75
CA PRO A 279 11.99 -20.45 -10.97
C PRO A 279 12.92 -19.48 -11.73
N LEU A 280 14.18 -19.37 -11.29
CA LEU A 280 15.14 -18.38 -11.79
C LEU A 280 15.31 -18.39 -13.32
N ASN A 281 15.36 -19.59 -13.93
CA ASN A 281 15.46 -19.73 -15.39
C ASN A 281 14.28 -19.12 -16.14
N VAL A 282 13.09 -19.08 -15.52
CA VAL A 282 11.91 -18.42 -16.09
C VAL A 282 12.03 -16.91 -15.90
N ILE A 283 12.29 -16.46 -14.68
CA ILE A 283 12.36 -15.04 -14.31
C ILE A 283 13.41 -14.31 -15.17
N ILE A 284 14.55 -14.95 -15.45
CA ILE A 284 15.63 -14.39 -16.27
C ILE A 284 15.22 -14.21 -17.74
N GLN A 285 14.34 -15.05 -18.29
CA GLN A 285 13.83 -14.84 -19.65
C GLN A 285 13.04 -13.53 -19.75
N PHE A 286 12.25 -13.17 -18.73
CA PHE A 286 11.57 -11.88 -18.68
C PHE A 286 12.57 -10.72 -18.58
N ALA A 287 13.62 -10.86 -17.76
CA ALA A 287 14.68 -9.86 -17.64
C ALA A 287 15.42 -9.62 -18.97
N ARG A 288 15.71 -10.67 -19.75
CA ARG A 288 16.34 -10.57 -21.07
C ARG A 288 15.50 -9.76 -22.07
N ILE A 289 14.18 -9.93 -22.04
CA ILE A 289 13.27 -9.15 -22.90
C ILE A 289 13.20 -7.70 -22.42
N PHE A 290 13.08 -7.50 -21.11
CA PHE A 290 12.88 -6.18 -20.51
C PHE A 290 14.10 -5.27 -20.67
N PHE A 291 15.30 -5.80 -20.46
CA PHE A 291 16.57 -5.08 -20.59
C PHE A 291 17.25 -5.41 -21.92
N ALA A 292 16.47 -5.35 -23.01
CA ALA A 292 16.96 -5.62 -24.36
C ALA A 292 18.21 -4.77 -24.68
N GLY A 293 19.22 -5.42 -25.28
CA GLY A 293 20.56 -4.87 -25.48
C GLY A 293 21.56 -5.24 -24.37
N CYS A 294 21.10 -5.83 -23.27
CA CYS A 294 21.94 -6.45 -22.26
C CYS A 294 21.87 -7.97 -22.35
N GLU A 295 22.99 -8.64 -22.08
CA GLU A 295 22.99 -10.07 -21.78
C GLU A 295 22.57 -10.26 -20.31
N VAL A 296 21.78 -11.29 -20.02
CA VAL A 296 21.43 -11.65 -18.64
C VAL A 296 21.85 -13.08 -18.39
N GLU A 297 22.81 -13.25 -17.49
CA GLU A 297 23.47 -14.53 -17.22
C GLU A 297 23.22 -14.98 -15.77
N LEU A 298 22.78 -16.24 -15.62
CA LEU A 298 22.61 -16.88 -14.32
C LEU A 298 23.94 -17.51 -13.91
N LEU A 299 24.51 -17.06 -12.80
CA LEU A 299 25.71 -17.65 -12.22
C LEU A 299 25.36 -18.92 -11.42
N PRO A 300 26.34 -19.82 -11.19
CA PRO A 300 26.14 -20.98 -10.33
C PRO A 300 25.67 -20.56 -8.94
N THR A 301 24.69 -21.28 -8.39
CA THR A 301 24.23 -21.07 -7.01
C THR A 301 25.38 -21.27 -6.03
N ILE A 302 25.46 -20.37 -5.06
CA ILE A 302 26.44 -20.40 -3.97
C ILE A 302 25.75 -20.48 -2.62
N ASP A 303 26.43 -21.04 -1.63
CA ASP A 303 25.96 -21.03 -0.25
C ASP A 303 26.27 -19.69 0.44
N PHE A 304 25.55 -19.40 1.52
CA PHE A 304 25.85 -18.25 2.37
C PHE A 304 27.26 -18.36 2.96
N SER A 305 28.04 -17.28 2.89
CA SER A 305 29.34 -17.25 3.58
C SER A 305 29.12 -17.31 5.10
N LYS A 306 30.03 -18.01 5.80
CA LYS A 306 30.00 -18.14 7.27
C LYS A 306 30.16 -16.78 7.97
N ASP A 307 30.73 -15.80 7.29
CA ASP A 307 30.99 -14.47 7.82
C ASP A 307 29.78 -13.51 7.65
N MET A 308 28.72 -13.94 6.96
CA MET A 308 27.52 -13.12 6.77
C MET A 308 26.74 -13.03 8.07
N LYS A 309 26.44 -11.79 8.50
CA LYS A 309 25.62 -11.56 9.68
C LYS A 309 24.17 -11.92 9.37
N TYR A 310 23.56 -12.56 10.35
CA TYR A 310 22.14 -12.87 10.32
C TYR A 310 21.54 -12.63 11.70
N ARG A 311 20.22 -12.46 11.71
CA ARG A 311 19.41 -12.45 12.91
C ARG A 311 18.24 -13.42 12.76
N GLU A 312 17.61 -13.73 13.87
CA GLU A 312 16.37 -14.48 13.89
C GLU A 312 15.25 -13.55 14.37
N ASN A 313 14.28 -13.30 13.50
CA ASN A 313 13.16 -12.42 13.78
C ASN A 313 11.88 -13.24 13.66
N HIS A 314 11.16 -13.42 14.77
CA HIS A 314 9.96 -14.26 14.84
C HIS A 314 10.17 -15.68 14.24
N GLY A 315 11.31 -16.32 14.52
CA GLY A 315 11.62 -17.66 14.01
C GLY A 315 12.06 -17.72 12.54
N ILE A 316 12.21 -16.57 11.89
CA ILE A 316 12.69 -16.44 10.51
C ILE A 316 14.13 -15.95 10.52
N LYS A 317 15.02 -16.71 9.88
CA LYS A 317 16.41 -16.29 9.66
C LYS A 317 16.45 -15.20 8.60
N GLN A 318 17.02 -14.05 8.95
CA GLN A 318 17.21 -12.92 8.04
C GLN A 318 18.70 -12.58 7.91
N TYR A 319 19.19 -12.33 6.71
CA TYR A 319 20.58 -11.90 6.47
C TYR A 319 20.70 -10.41 6.21
N ARG A 320 21.82 -9.82 6.64
CA ARG A 320 22.08 -8.39 6.43
C ARG A 320 22.53 -8.11 4.99
N THR A 321 21.92 -7.14 4.31
CA THR A 321 22.21 -6.81 2.90
C THR A 321 23.68 -6.42 2.66
N ASP A 322 24.29 -5.66 3.58
CA ASP A 322 25.70 -5.26 3.54
C ASP A 322 26.67 -6.42 3.26
N ASP A 323 26.39 -7.59 3.84
CA ASP A 323 27.29 -8.73 3.74
C ASP A 323 27.18 -9.42 2.37
N PHE A 324 26.04 -9.30 1.69
CA PHE A 324 25.93 -9.70 0.29
C PHE A 324 26.77 -8.79 -0.60
N TYR A 325 26.78 -7.47 -0.39
CA TYR A 325 27.61 -6.56 -1.19
C TYR A 325 29.10 -6.83 -1.01
N ASN A 326 29.53 -7.06 0.23
CA ASN A 326 30.91 -7.46 0.54
C ASN A 326 31.25 -8.76 -0.19
N TYR A 327 30.36 -9.73 -0.15
CA TYR A 327 30.54 -11.01 -0.81
C TYR A 327 30.59 -10.88 -2.36
N LEU A 328 29.65 -10.13 -2.97
CA LEU A 328 29.63 -9.89 -4.42
C LEU A 328 30.89 -9.15 -4.89
N SER A 329 31.39 -8.22 -4.07
CA SER A 329 32.64 -7.49 -4.34
C SER A 329 33.85 -8.41 -4.23
N GLN A 330 33.91 -9.27 -3.21
CA GLN A 330 34.99 -10.24 -3.02
C GLN A 330 35.01 -11.32 -4.08
N THR A 331 33.84 -11.74 -4.59
CA THR A 331 33.74 -12.76 -5.65
C THR A 331 33.82 -12.20 -7.06
N ARG A 332 34.04 -10.89 -7.20
CA ARG A 332 34.13 -10.21 -8.50
C ARG A 332 35.22 -10.79 -9.41
N TYR A 333 36.32 -11.28 -8.85
CA TYR A 333 37.40 -11.88 -9.63
C TYR A 333 37.04 -13.21 -10.30
N PHE A 334 35.95 -13.88 -9.87
CA PHE A 334 35.46 -15.10 -10.51
C PHE A 334 34.50 -14.84 -11.67
N ARG A 335 34.11 -13.58 -11.89
CA ARG A 335 33.22 -13.17 -12.98
C ARG A 335 34.05 -12.58 -14.12
N ASP A 336 33.49 -12.60 -15.32
CA ASP A 336 34.08 -11.88 -16.44
C ASP A 336 33.81 -10.38 -16.29
N THR A 337 34.70 -9.71 -15.56
CA THR A 337 34.60 -8.27 -15.27
C THR A 337 34.72 -7.40 -16.52
N SER A 338 35.20 -7.95 -17.64
CA SER A 338 35.27 -7.20 -18.91
C SER A 338 33.87 -6.95 -19.50
N ARG A 339 32.89 -7.78 -19.14
CA ARG A 339 31.49 -7.74 -19.60
C ARG A 339 30.48 -7.30 -18.55
N GLU A 340 30.84 -7.36 -17.26
CA GLU A 340 29.96 -7.15 -16.09
C GLU A 340 29.36 -5.74 -16.00
N LEU A 341 28.20 -5.50 -16.59
CA LEU A 341 27.45 -4.25 -16.42
C LEU A 341 26.91 -4.09 -14.99
N LEU A 342 26.29 -5.15 -14.46
CA LEU A 342 25.68 -5.21 -13.14
C LEU A 342 25.85 -6.61 -12.54
N CYS A 343 25.86 -6.70 -11.21
CA CYS A 343 25.78 -7.98 -10.50
C CYS A 343 24.77 -7.92 -9.36
N VAL A 344 23.75 -8.77 -9.42
CA VAL A 344 22.66 -8.82 -8.45
C VAL A 344 22.62 -10.17 -7.76
N ALA A 345 22.65 -10.17 -6.43
CA ALA A 345 22.36 -11.36 -5.64
C ALA A 345 20.84 -11.57 -5.52
N VAL A 346 20.39 -12.80 -5.71
CA VAL A 346 19.00 -13.20 -5.44
C VAL A 346 18.97 -14.33 -4.42
N THR A 347 18.02 -14.30 -3.49
CA THR A 347 17.94 -15.31 -2.42
C THR A 347 16.50 -15.67 -2.06
N MET A 348 16.27 -16.92 -1.66
CA MET A 348 15.01 -17.38 -1.05
C MET A 348 14.96 -17.13 0.48
N THR A 349 15.98 -16.48 1.05
CA THR A 349 16.02 -16.14 2.48
C THR A 349 15.74 -14.66 2.69
N ASP A 350 15.07 -14.34 3.78
CA ASP A 350 14.66 -12.97 4.10
C ASP A 350 15.89 -12.08 4.39
N ILE A 351 15.78 -10.77 4.11
CA ILE A 351 16.90 -9.82 4.21
C ILE A 351 16.51 -8.54 4.94
N TYR A 352 17.49 -7.88 5.53
CA TYR A 352 17.30 -6.60 6.22
C TYR A 352 18.51 -5.67 6.04
N PRO A 353 18.31 -4.34 5.93
CA PRO A 353 19.40 -3.40 5.68
C PRO A 353 20.11 -2.97 6.96
N ASP A 354 19.34 -2.71 8.02
CA ASP A 354 19.82 -2.19 9.29
C ASP A 354 18.98 -2.74 10.44
N GLU A 355 19.54 -2.77 11.66
CA GLU A 355 18.88 -3.32 12.85
C GLU A 355 17.55 -2.62 13.19
N SER A 356 17.38 -1.35 12.80
CA SER A 356 16.14 -0.59 12.98
C SER A 356 15.00 -0.97 12.03
N TRP A 357 15.29 -1.75 10.98
CA TRP A 357 14.30 -2.17 9.97
C TRP A 357 13.80 -3.59 10.21
N ASN A 358 12.55 -3.86 9.83
CA ASN A 358 11.97 -5.21 9.94
C ASN A 358 12.47 -6.16 8.85
N PHE A 359 12.40 -5.72 7.59
CA PHE A 359 12.88 -6.43 6.40
C PHE A 359 12.88 -5.48 5.20
N VAL A 360 13.48 -5.90 4.09
CA VAL A 360 13.30 -5.29 2.75
C VAL A 360 13.16 -6.38 1.69
N TYR A 361 12.47 -6.08 0.59
CA TYR A 361 12.43 -6.98 -0.57
C TYR A 361 13.72 -6.92 -1.39
N GLY A 362 14.36 -5.77 -1.38
CA GLY A 362 15.59 -5.54 -2.12
C GLY A 362 16.31 -4.29 -1.64
N GLU A 363 17.60 -4.23 -1.94
CA GLU A 363 18.40 -3.03 -1.84
C GLU A 363 19.37 -2.99 -3.03
N ALA A 364 19.73 -1.79 -3.48
CA ALA A 364 20.70 -1.60 -4.55
C ALA A 364 21.75 -0.54 -4.22
N ARG A 365 23.02 -0.85 -4.48
CA ARG A 365 24.13 0.10 -4.51
C ARG A 365 24.40 0.50 -5.96
N VAL A 366 23.57 1.44 -6.42
CA VAL A 366 23.53 1.93 -7.81
C VAL A 366 24.91 2.36 -8.33
N LYS A 367 25.72 3.04 -7.51
CA LYS A 367 27.09 3.48 -7.89
C LYS A 367 28.07 2.33 -8.13
N ASP A 368 27.86 1.21 -7.43
CA ASP A 368 28.75 0.04 -7.50
C ASP A 368 28.24 -0.97 -8.54
N GLY A 369 27.05 -0.76 -9.10
CA GLY A 369 26.40 -1.70 -10.01
C GLY A 369 25.95 -2.99 -9.33
N LEU A 370 25.70 -2.94 -8.02
CA LEU A 370 25.35 -4.10 -7.20
C LEU A 370 23.92 -4.03 -6.67
N GLY A 371 23.24 -5.17 -6.59
CA GLY A 371 21.91 -5.29 -5.98
C GLY A 371 21.75 -6.59 -5.19
N VAL A 372 20.82 -6.62 -4.25
CA VAL A 372 20.51 -7.79 -3.41
C VAL A 372 19.01 -7.88 -3.21
N TYR A 373 18.38 -8.93 -3.74
CA TYR A 373 16.92 -9.08 -3.72
C TYR A 373 16.51 -10.40 -3.08
N SER A 374 15.47 -10.36 -2.26
CA SER A 374 14.89 -11.53 -1.59
C SER A 374 13.53 -11.88 -2.16
N PHE A 375 13.36 -13.15 -2.50
CA PHE A 375 12.09 -13.73 -2.89
C PHE A 375 11.37 -14.41 -1.72
N ALA A 376 11.94 -14.40 -0.51
CA ALA A 376 11.41 -15.15 0.64
C ALA A 376 9.95 -14.78 0.95
N ARG A 377 9.67 -13.48 1.04
CA ARG A 377 8.35 -12.93 1.39
C ARG A 377 7.35 -12.91 0.23
N LEU A 378 7.78 -13.34 -0.96
CA LEU A 378 6.90 -13.45 -2.13
C LEU A 378 6.19 -14.80 -2.18
N ASP A 379 6.68 -15.78 -1.41
CA ASP A 379 6.04 -17.08 -1.24
C ASP A 379 4.63 -16.89 -0.63
N PRO A 380 3.55 -17.30 -1.31
CA PRO A 380 2.18 -17.12 -0.81
C PRO A 380 1.92 -17.80 0.54
N LEU A 381 2.70 -18.81 0.89
CA LEU A 381 2.64 -19.54 2.14
C LEU A 381 3.78 -19.14 3.09
N PHE A 382 4.34 -17.95 2.90
CA PHE A 382 5.26 -17.34 3.86
C PHE A 382 4.50 -17.06 5.16
N SER A 383 4.77 -17.84 6.20
CA SER A 383 4.21 -17.63 7.53
C SER A 383 5.33 -17.54 8.58
N GLU A 384 5.03 -16.86 9.69
CA GLU A 384 5.91 -16.69 10.85
C GLU A 384 6.28 -18.00 11.57
N SER A 385 5.80 -19.15 11.06
CA SER A 385 6.06 -20.44 11.67
C SER A 385 6.37 -21.52 10.62
N SER A 386 7.67 -21.81 10.54
CA SER A 386 8.29 -23.11 10.31
C SER A 386 8.71 -23.51 8.89
N GLN A 387 10.00 -23.87 8.80
CA GLN A 387 10.68 -24.59 7.73
C GLN A 387 9.95 -25.88 7.27
N ILE A 388 9.00 -26.38 8.07
CA ILE A 388 8.14 -27.54 7.77
C ILE A 388 7.29 -27.31 6.51
N LEU A 389 6.90 -26.06 6.22
CA LEU A 389 6.11 -25.74 5.04
C LEU A 389 6.93 -25.75 3.73
N LEU A 390 8.28 -25.72 3.77
CA LEU A 390 9.13 -25.66 2.55
C LEU A 390 9.02 -26.91 1.68
N SER A 391 8.60 -28.04 2.26
CA SER A 391 8.37 -29.30 1.54
C SER A 391 6.98 -29.39 0.90
N VAL A 392 6.04 -28.52 1.28
CA VAL A 392 4.69 -28.48 0.70
C VAL A 392 4.75 -27.73 -0.63
N PRO A 393 4.38 -28.37 -1.76
CA PRO A 393 4.36 -27.69 -3.04
C PRO A 393 3.22 -26.66 -3.10
N LEU A 394 3.48 -25.51 -3.71
CA LEU A 394 2.45 -24.53 -4.05
C LEU A 394 1.45 -25.13 -5.04
N THR A 395 0.19 -24.71 -4.98
CA THR A 395 -0.82 -24.95 -6.02
C THR A 395 -0.41 -24.28 -7.33
N LYS A 396 -1.11 -24.58 -8.44
CA LYS A 396 -0.80 -23.97 -9.74
C LYS A 396 -0.99 -22.45 -9.68
N GLU A 397 -2.06 -22.01 -9.03
CA GLU A 397 -2.45 -20.62 -8.88
C GLU A 397 -1.43 -19.86 -8.02
N GLU A 398 -1.03 -20.43 -6.88
CA GLU A 398 0.01 -19.87 -6.01
C GLU A 398 1.36 -19.78 -6.71
N ARG A 399 1.74 -20.76 -7.55
CA ARG A 399 2.97 -20.68 -8.36
C ARG A 399 2.93 -19.54 -9.36
N ILE A 400 1.79 -19.26 -9.97
CA ILE A 400 1.63 -18.14 -10.90
C ILE A 400 1.76 -16.81 -10.15
N VAL A 401 1.17 -16.69 -8.96
CA VAL A 401 1.31 -15.51 -8.09
C VAL A 401 2.76 -15.31 -7.67
N MET A 402 3.41 -16.36 -7.18
CA MET A 402 4.84 -16.34 -6.81
C MET A 402 5.72 -15.91 -7.98
N LEU A 403 5.51 -16.50 -9.16
CA LEU A 403 6.24 -16.15 -10.37
C LEU A 403 6.04 -14.66 -10.73
N ARG A 404 4.80 -14.18 -10.75
CA ARG A 404 4.47 -12.78 -11.03
C ARG A 404 5.22 -11.83 -10.10
N HIS A 405 5.21 -12.12 -8.79
CA HIS A 405 5.89 -11.30 -7.80
C HIS A 405 7.40 -11.32 -7.97
N CYS A 406 8.00 -12.49 -8.22
CA CYS A 406 9.44 -12.59 -8.44
C CYS A 406 9.89 -11.83 -9.68
N ILE A 407 9.14 -11.90 -10.78
CA ILE A 407 9.42 -11.11 -12.00
C ILE A 407 9.28 -9.63 -11.67
N LYS A 408 8.18 -9.22 -11.03
CA LYS A 408 7.91 -7.82 -10.69
C LYS A 408 9.06 -7.22 -9.86
N ILE A 409 9.45 -7.86 -8.77
CA ILE A 409 10.54 -7.39 -7.92
C ILE A 409 11.87 -7.37 -8.68
N LEU A 410 12.24 -8.44 -9.40
CA LEU A 410 13.50 -8.44 -10.13
C LEU A 410 13.58 -7.30 -11.15
N LEU A 411 12.51 -7.09 -11.94
CA LEU A 411 12.49 -6.04 -12.96
C LEU A 411 12.42 -4.63 -12.34
N HIS A 412 11.67 -4.46 -11.24
CA HIS A 412 11.60 -3.19 -10.49
C HIS A 412 12.99 -2.77 -10.00
N GLU A 413 13.66 -3.67 -9.31
CA GLU A 413 14.93 -3.36 -8.66
C GLU A 413 16.08 -3.23 -9.67
N LEU A 414 16.11 -4.06 -10.74
CA LEU A 414 17.00 -3.82 -11.88
C LEU A 414 16.69 -2.45 -12.52
N GLY A 415 15.42 -2.04 -12.60
CA GLY A 415 15.01 -0.72 -13.07
C GLY A 415 15.69 0.43 -12.32
N HIS A 416 15.85 0.30 -11.00
CA HIS A 416 16.61 1.28 -10.19
C HIS A 416 18.10 1.34 -10.59
N LEU A 417 18.74 0.21 -10.90
CA LEU A 417 20.11 0.19 -11.40
C LEU A 417 20.25 0.86 -12.78
N PHE A 418 19.21 0.81 -13.61
CA PHE A 418 19.11 1.58 -14.86
C PHE A 418 18.67 3.04 -14.65
N GLY A 419 18.56 3.50 -13.41
CA GLY A 419 18.30 4.89 -13.04
C GLY A 419 16.82 5.29 -12.98
N LEU A 420 15.89 4.34 -13.06
CA LEU A 420 14.47 4.62 -12.88
C LEU A 420 14.17 4.87 -11.40
N ASN A 421 13.59 6.01 -11.06
CA ASN A 421 13.03 6.25 -9.73
C ASN A 421 11.61 5.70 -9.63
N HIS A 422 11.06 5.66 -8.42
CA HIS A 422 9.66 5.38 -8.21
C HIS A 422 8.76 6.25 -9.11
N CYS A 423 7.82 5.59 -9.78
CA CYS A 423 6.87 6.23 -10.66
C CYS A 423 5.68 6.76 -9.86
N ILE A 424 5.30 8.01 -10.12
CA ILE A 424 4.11 8.63 -9.55
C ILE A 424 3.06 9.01 -10.61
N TYR A 425 3.32 8.69 -11.88
CA TYR A 425 2.51 9.15 -13.02
C TYR A 425 1.35 8.21 -13.35
N PHE A 426 1.60 6.90 -13.28
CA PHE A 426 0.63 5.86 -13.58
C PHE A 426 0.82 4.68 -12.64
N ILE A 427 -0.20 3.81 -12.53
CA ILE A 427 0.00 2.45 -12.03
C ILE A 427 1.01 1.76 -12.96
N CYS A 428 2.15 1.39 -12.40
CA CYS A 428 3.38 1.06 -13.11
C CYS A 428 4.18 0.05 -12.30
N LEU A 429 4.93 -0.80 -12.99
CA LEU A 429 5.94 -1.66 -12.39
C LEU A 429 6.89 -0.91 -11.43
N MET A 430 7.21 0.35 -11.73
CA MET A 430 8.12 1.17 -10.92
C MET A 430 7.42 1.93 -9.78
N ASN A 431 6.18 1.66 -9.39
CA ASN A 431 5.61 2.33 -8.20
C ASN A 431 6.28 1.82 -6.92
N GLY A 432 6.46 2.69 -5.93
CA GLY A 432 6.86 2.25 -4.58
C GLY A 432 5.73 1.46 -3.90
N ALA A 433 6.08 0.55 -2.99
CA ALA A 433 5.11 -0.21 -2.21
C ALA A 433 5.56 -0.35 -0.74
N ASN A 434 4.61 -0.15 0.18
CA ASN A 434 4.79 -0.40 1.61
C ASN A 434 4.31 -1.78 2.05
N ASN A 435 3.44 -2.41 1.28
CA ASN A 435 2.81 -3.67 1.64
C ASN A 435 2.45 -4.51 0.40
N GLN A 436 2.14 -5.79 0.62
CA GLN A 436 1.85 -6.73 -0.45
C GLN A 436 0.59 -6.34 -1.25
N ILE A 437 -0.46 -5.83 -0.60
CA ILE A 437 -1.68 -5.39 -1.30
C ILE A 437 -1.37 -4.24 -2.27
N GLU A 438 -0.50 -3.32 -1.87
CA GLU A 438 -0.04 -2.26 -2.75
C GLU A 438 0.80 -2.79 -3.91
N MET A 439 1.74 -3.69 -3.65
CA MET A 439 2.53 -4.37 -4.68
C MET A 439 1.66 -5.12 -5.69
N ASP A 440 0.61 -5.81 -5.22
CA ASP A 440 -0.30 -6.61 -6.05
C ASP A 440 -1.09 -5.73 -7.03
N ARG A 441 -1.44 -4.50 -6.62
CA ARG A 441 -2.09 -3.50 -7.51
C ARG A 441 -1.18 -2.96 -8.61
N GLN A 442 0.14 -3.10 -8.47
CA GLN A 442 1.09 -2.66 -9.49
C GLN A 442 1.07 -3.58 -10.70
N THR A 443 1.46 -3.04 -11.85
CA THR A 443 1.50 -3.80 -13.10
C THR A 443 2.85 -4.49 -13.31
N LEU A 444 2.91 -5.46 -14.22
CA LEU A 444 4.17 -6.08 -14.66
C LEU A 444 4.85 -5.31 -15.82
N TYR A 445 4.20 -4.27 -16.32
CA TYR A 445 4.63 -3.47 -17.47
C TYR A 445 4.96 -2.03 -17.05
N LEU A 446 5.84 -1.39 -17.81
CA LEU A 446 6.16 0.01 -17.62
C LEU A 446 5.04 0.90 -18.16
N CYS A 447 4.77 1.98 -17.44
CA CYS A 447 3.95 3.07 -17.97
C CYS A 447 4.71 3.84 -19.07
N PRO A 448 4.02 4.67 -19.86
CA PRO A 448 4.60 5.43 -20.97
C PRO A 448 5.83 6.25 -20.57
N VAL A 449 5.80 6.89 -19.39
CA VAL A 449 6.91 7.69 -18.88
C VAL A 449 8.12 6.82 -18.58
N CYS A 450 7.94 5.71 -17.85
CA CYS A 450 9.07 4.84 -17.51
C CYS A 450 9.58 4.03 -18.72
N LEU A 451 8.69 3.64 -19.64
CA LEU A 451 9.07 3.01 -20.90
C LEU A 451 9.93 3.96 -21.75
N ARG A 452 9.52 5.23 -21.85
CA ARG A 452 10.29 6.28 -22.56
C ARG A 452 11.67 6.50 -21.93
N LYS A 453 11.75 6.55 -20.60
CA LYS A 453 13.02 6.64 -19.87
C LYS A 453 13.92 5.46 -20.19
N LEU A 454 13.43 4.23 -20.05
CA LEU A 454 14.23 3.03 -20.34
C LEU A 454 14.68 2.97 -21.82
N TYR A 455 13.78 3.32 -22.75
CA TYR A 455 14.09 3.39 -24.18
C TYR A 455 15.21 4.40 -24.49
N SER A 456 15.27 5.54 -23.78
CA SER A 456 16.34 6.54 -23.99
C SER A 456 17.75 6.02 -23.67
N THR A 457 17.86 4.92 -22.92
CA THR A 457 19.12 4.25 -22.63
C THR A 457 19.36 3.03 -23.52
N LEU A 458 18.31 2.22 -23.76
CA LEU A 458 18.46 0.89 -24.37
C LEU A 458 18.08 0.82 -25.86
N TYR A 459 17.32 1.78 -26.39
CA TYR A 459 16.92 1.87 -27.80
C TYR A 459 16.28 0.59 -28.38
N PHE A 460 15.54 -0.16 -27.57
CA PHE A 460 14.93 -1.43 -27.98
C PHE A 460 13.74 -1.28 -28.93
N ASP A 461 13.43 -2.33 -29.69
CA ASP A 461 12.19 -2.43 -30.46
C ASP A 461 11.01 -2.78 -29.52
N VAL A 462 10.10 -1.83 -29.31
CA VAL A 462 8.96 -1.98 -28.41
C VAL A 462 7.94 -3.01 -28.89
N ARG A 463 7.74 -3.14 -30.21
CA ARG A 463 6.81 -4.14 -30.76
C ARG A 463 7.38 -5.53 -30.50
N HIS A 464 8.65 -5.74 -30.84
CA HIS A 464 9.31 -7.01 -30.60
C HIS A 464 9.36 -7.37 -29.11
N MET A 465 9.63 -6.38 -28.24
CA MET A 465 9.57 -6.57 -26.79
C MET A 465 8.18 -7.07 -26.34
N TYR A 466 7.10 -6.43 -26.79
CA TYR A 466 5.74 -6.79 -26.40
C TYR A 466 5.30 -8.15 -26.97
N GLU A 467 5.70 -8.50 -28.19
CA GLU A 467 5.45 -9.83 -28.78
C GLU A 467 6.10 -10.94 -27.94
N ASN A 468 7.35 -10.75 -27.52
CA ASN A 468 8.04 -11.72 -26.67
C ASN A 468 7.40 -11.82 -25.27
N PHE A 469 6.91 -10.71 -24.70
CA PHE A 469 6.14 -10.77 -23.45
C PHE A 469 4.83 -11.54 -23.61
N VAL A 470 4.08 -11.33 -24.72
CA VAL A 470 2.86 -12.13 -25.00
C VAL A 470 3.20 -13.62 -25.02
N TYR A 471 4.27 -14.00 -25.71
CA TYR A 471 4.72 -15.38 -25.82
C TYR A 471 5.08 -16.00 -24.46
N LEU A 472 5.91 -15.35 -23.64
CA LEU A 472 6.27 -15.88 -22.32
C LEU A 472 5.08 -15.89 -21.36
N CYS A 473 4.25 -14.85 -21.35
CA CYS A 473 3.06 -14.81 -20.50
C CYS A 473 2.08 -15.94 -20.84
N GLU A 474 1.95 -16.30 -22.12
CA GLU A 474 1.16 -17.45 -22.56
C GLU A 474 1.70 -18.78 -22.06
N ILE A 475 3.03 -18.99 -22.16
CA ILE A 475 3.69 -20.21 -21.69
C ILE A 475 3.52 -20.39 -20.18
N TYR A 476 3.67 -19.31 -19.41
CA TYR A 476 3.73 -19.38 -17.95
C TYR A 476 2.39 -19.05 -17.26
N GLY A 477 1.32 -18.83 -18.02
CA GLY A 477 -0.03 -18.63 -17.48
C GLY A 477 -0.28 -17.25 -16.84
N LEU A 478 0.47 -16.23 -17.25
CA LEU A 478 0.28 -14.82 -16.84
C LEU A 478 -0.77 -14.16 -17.74
N GLU A 479 -2.03 -14.59 -17.61
CA GLU A 479 -3.10 -14.27 -18.55
C GLU A 479 -3.46 -12.78 -18.60
N GLU A 480 -3.49 -12.12 -17.45
CA GLU A 480 -3.78 -10.68 -17.36
C GLU A 480 -2.74 -9.87 -18.15
N GLU A 481 -1.46 -10.15 -17.93
CA GLU A 481 -0.36 -9.51 -18.62
C GLU A 481 -0.39 -9.85 -20.12
N ARG A 482 -0.65 -11.12 -20.48
CA ARG A 482 -0.78 -11.55 -21.88
C ARG A 482 -1.83 -10.73 -22.63
N LEU A 483 -3.03 -10.62 -22.05
CA LEU A 483 -4.14 -9.89 -22.66
C LEU A 483 -3.82 -8.40 -22.78
N TRP A 484 -3.17 -7.83 -21.76
CA TRP A 484 -2.76 -6.43 -21.78
C TRP A 484 -1.76 -6.16 -22.91
N TYR A 485 -0.67 -6.94 -23.00
CA TYR A 485 0.34 -6.76 -24.05
C TYR A 485 -0.25 -7.00 -25.45
N ARG A 486 -1.13 -8.01 -25.62
CA ARG A 486 -1.81 -8.27 -26.91
C ARG A 486 -2.71 -7.11 -27.33
N LYS A 487 -3.46 -6.51 -26.38
CA LYS A 487 -4.26 -5.31 -26.65
C LYS A 487 -3.37 -4.12 -27.02
N ARG A 488 -2.22 -3.97 -26.38
CA ARG A 488 -1.25 -2.90 -26.70
C ARG A 488 -0.61 -3.07 -28.07
N LEU A 489 -0.28 -4.30 -28.48
CA LEU A 489 0.27 -4.57 -29.82
C LEU A 489 -0.68 -4.14 -30.94
N ASN A 490 -2.00 -4.20 -30.73
CA ASN A 490 -2.97 -3.68 -31.72
C ASN A 490 -3.00 -2.15 -31.80
N CYS A 491 -2.38 -1.47 -30.83
CA CYS A 491 -2.30 0.00 -30.75
C CYS A 491 -0.94 0.54 -31.18
N ILE A 492 0.03 -0.33 -31.44
CA ILE A 492 1.38 -0.03 -31.96
C ILE A 492 1.37 -0.51 -33.40
#